data_AF-A0A9E3QGJ9-F1
#
_entry.id   AF-A0A9E3QGJ9-F1
#
_cell.length_a   1.000
_cell.length_b   1.000
_cell.length_c   1.000
_cell.angle_alpha   90.00
_cell.angle_beta   90.00
_cell.angle_gamma   90.00
#
_symmetry.space_group_name_H-M   'P 1'
#
loop_
_entity.id
_entity.type
_entity.pdbx_description
1 polymer ?
#
loop_
_entity_poly.entity_id
_entity_poly.type
_entity_poly.pdbx_seq_one_letter_code
_entity_poly.pdbx_strand_id
1 'polypeptide(L)'
;AVALFWPTHYSVLHHTISDLGNTACGIYGGRYVCSPLCTWMNISFIVLGITMVAGSTLLYQGFRKSLGSWIGFSCMALAGIGTILVGLFPENTISSLHVLGAGLVFLIGNIGLLVLGASLEMSRTMRLYTILSGAISLAAFLLFVTHTYLGLGIGGMERLAGHLQTLWLIVFGFYVSKSRFRS
;
A
#
# COMPACT_ATOMS: atom_id res chain seq x y z
N ALA A 1 13.83 -3.25 7.90
CA ALA A 1 14.29 -3.35 9.30
C ALA A 1 13.70 -4.60 9.98
N VAL A 2 12.37 -4.75 10.10
CA VAL A 2 11.72 -5.91 10.76
C VAL A 2 12.22 -7.27 10.28
N ALA A 3 12.29 -7.49 8.96
CA ALA A 3 12.75 -8.75 8.38
C ALA A 3 14.20 -9.17 8.75
N LEU A 4 15.03 -8.23 9.22
CA LEU A 4 16.42 -8.54 9.61
C LEU A 4 16.50 -9.30 10.93
N PHE A 5 15.44 -9.29 11.73
CA PHE A 5 15.35 -9.97 13.01
C PHE A 5 14.63 -11.32 12.91
N TRP A 6 14.46 -11.85 11.70
CA TRP A 6 13.83 -13.15 11.49
C TRP A 6 14.71 -14.26 12.08
N PRO A 7 14.17 -15.17 12.91
CA PRO A 7 14.96 -16.23 13.54
C PRO A 7 15.54 -17.25 12.55
N THR A 8 14.88 -17.42 11.42
CA THR A 8 15.28 -18.30 10.32
C THR A 8 15.48 -17.49 9.04
N HIS A 9 15.96 -18.12 7.97
CA HIS A 9 16.21 -17.42 6.71
C HIS A 9 14.92 -16.80 6.12
N TYR A 10 14.84 -15.47 6.15
CA TYR A 10 13.76 -14.71 5.52
C TYR A 10 13.94 -14.66 3.99
N SER A 11 12.96 -15.16 3.25
CA SER A 11 12.88 -14.98 1.79
C SER A 11 11.85 -13.92 1.41
N VAL A 12 12.26 -12.91 0.65
CA VAL A 12 11.40 -11.87 0.08
C VAL A 12 10.41 -12.43 -0.95
N LEU A 13 10.80 -13.48 -1.68
CA LEU A 13 9.93 -14.11 -2.68
C LEU A 13 8.84 -14.96 -2.04
N HIS A 14 9.15 -15.62 -0.92
CA HIS A 14 8.25 -16.60 -0.31
C HIS A 14 7.45 -16.05 0.87
N HIS A 15 7.97 -15.08 1.64
CA HIS A 15 7.22 -14.50 2.77
C HIS A 15 6.56 -13.20 2.35
N THR A 16 5.29 -13.07 2.69
CA THR A 16 4.50 -11.87 2.45
C THR A 16 5.00 -10.69 3.30
N ILE A 17 4.61 -9.47 2.93
CA ILE A 17 4.69 -8.31 3.82
C ILE A 17 3.76 -8.54 5.02
N SER A 18 2.57 -9.12 4.81
CA SER A 18 1.64 -9.47 5.90
C SER A 18 2.27 -10.39 6.95
N ASP A 19 3.13 -11.34 6.54
CA ASP A 19 3.86 -12.25 7.44
C ASP A 19 4.69 -11.47 8.48
N LEU A 20 5.21 -10.28 8.13
CA LEU A 20 5.98 -9.41 9.04
C LEU A 20 5.12 -8.87 10.19
N GLY A 21 3.79 -8.84 10.05
CA GLY A 21 2.85 -8.40 11.07
C GLY A 21 2.36 -9.50 12.02
N ASN A 22 2.62 -10.78 11.72
CA ASN A 22 2.06 -11.89 12.49
C ASN A 22 2.57 -11.91 13.94
N THR A 23 1.63 -12.00 14.88
CA THR A 23 1.89 -11.86 16.33
C THR A 23 2.32 -13.14 17.02
N ALA A 24 2.22 -14.28 16.33
CA ALA A 24 2.63 -15.58 16.83
C ALA A 24 3.44 -16.33 15.76
N CYS A 25 4.36 -17.17 16.21
CA CYS A 25 5.12 -18.03 15.32
C CYS A 25 4.33 -19.29 14.98
N GLY A 26 4.32 -19.70 13.71
CA GLY A 26 3.50 -20.81 13.25
C GLY A 26 3.61 -21.07 11.75
N ILE A 27 2.84 -22.04 11.27
CA ILE A 27 2.74 -22.35 9.84
C ILE A 27 1.48 -21.67 9.28
N TYR A 28 1.68 -20.74 8.33
CA TYR A 28 0.61 -20.00 7.66
C TYR A 28 0.75 -20.18 6.15
N GLY A 29 -0.31 -20.67 5.50
CA GLY A 29 -0.29 -20.93 4.05
C GLY A 29 0.89 -21.81 3.60
N GLY A 30 1.28 -22.80 4.42
CA GLY A 30 2.39 -23.72 4.15
C GLY A 30 3.79 -23.16 4.43
N ARG A 31 3.91 -21.95 5.01
CA ARG A 31 5.18 -21.28 5.30
C ARG A 31 5.37 -21.12 6.79
N TYR A 32 6.59 -21.31 7.28
CA TYR A 32 6.93 -20.99 8.66
C TYR A 32 7.14 -19.47 8.81
N VAL A 33 6.33 -18.84 9.65
CA VAL A 33 6.38 -17.40 9.93
C VAL A 33 6.69 -17.18 11.40
N CYS A 34 7.63 -16.29 11.68
CA CYS A 34 7.96 -15.88 13.04
C CYS A 34 8.54 -14.47 12.98
N SER A 35 7.76 -13.46 13.40
CA SER A 35 8.13 -12.04 13.33
C SER A 35 8.34 -11.45 14.73
N PRO A 36 9.57 -11.44 15.27
CA PRO A 36 9.84 -10.92 16.60
C PRO A 36 9.52 -9.43 16.77
N LEU A 37 9.60 -8.66 15.68
CA LEU A 37 9.31 -7.22 15.66
C LEU A 37 7.96 -6.92 14.99
N CYS A 38 6.99 -7.84 15.08
CA CYS A 38 5.64 -7.65 14.54
C CYS A 38 4.97 -6.36 15.03
N THR A 39 5.17 -5.97 16.30
CA THR A 39 4.66 -4.70 16.84
C THR A 39 5.15 -3.49 16.05
N TRP A 40 6.43 -3.44 15.67
CA TRP A 40 6.98 -2.35 14.87
C TRP A 40 6.42 -2.33 13.45
N MET A 41 6.21 -3.51 12.85
CA MET A 41 5.57 -3.60 11.54
C MET A 41 4.14 -3.04 11.61
N ASN A 42 3.34 -3.52 12.55
CA ASN A 42 1.94 -3.16 12.70
C ASN A 42 1.76 -1.67 13.02
N ILE A 43 2.60 -1.11 13.90
CA ILE A 43 2.64 0.34 14.16
C ILE A 43 2.98 1.10 12.88
N SER A 44 3.92 0.62 12.06
CA SER A 44 4.29 1.30 10.81
C SER A 44 3.12 1.36 9.82
N PHE A 45 2.30 0.30 9.74
CA PHE A 45 1.08 0.32 8.94
C PHE A 45 0.05 1.33 9.47
N ILE A 46 -0.15 1.38 10.79
CA ILE A 46 -1.07 2.36 11.40
C ILE A 46 -0.61 3.79 11.12
N VAL A 47 0.68 4.09 11.32
CA VAL A 47 1.25 5.42 11.06
C VAL A 47 1.15 5.78 9.58
N LEU A 48 1.45 4.85 8.67
CA LEU A 48 1.29 5.05 7.23
C LEU A 48 -0.17 5.36 6.89
N GLY A 49 -1.11 4.58 7.41
CA GLY A 49 -2.53 4.79 7.12
C GLY A 49 -3.07 6.12 7.66
N ILE A 50 -2.67 6.54 8.87
CA ILE A 50 -2.99 7.88 9.40
C ILE A 50 -2.43 8.97 8.48
N THR A 51 -1.18 8.81 8.03
CA THR A 51 -0.52 9.75 7.12
C THR A 51 -1.24 9.82 5.78
N MET A 52 -1.71 8.69 5.25
CA MET A 52 -2.50 8.63 4.02
C MET A 52 -3.84 9.37 4.16
N VAL A 53 -4.57 9.16 5.27
CA VAL A 53 -5.83 9.86 5.54
C VAL A 53 -5.61 11.36 5.64
N ALA A 54 -4.68 11.78 6.52
CA ALA A 54 -4.36 13.20 6.72
C ALA A 54 -3.87 13.86 5.43
N GLY A 55 -2.94 13.21 4.72
CA GLY A 55 -2.41 13.68 3.44
C GLY A 55 -3.50 13.84 2.39
N SER A 56 -4.44 12.89 2.30
CA SER A 56 -5.55 12.95 1.35
C SER A 56 -6.47 14.14 1.62
N THR A 57 -6.82 14.38 2.90
CA THR A 57 -7.64 15.52 3.31
C THR A 57 -6.94 16.85 3.04
N LEU A 58 -5.67 16.99 3.42
CA LEU A 58 -4.91 18.24 3.26
C LEU A 58 -4.61 18.56 1.79
N LEU A 59 -4.28 17.55 0.99
CA LEU A 59 -3.98 17.74 -0.43
C LEU A 59 -5.26 18.07 -1.21
N TYR A 60 -6.38 17.40 -0.94
CA TYR A 60 -7.65 17.70 -1.60
C TYR A 60 -8.04 19.18 -1.47
N GLN A 61 -7.76 19.81 -0.32
CA GLN A 61 -8.05 21.23 -0.10
C GLN A 61 -7.20 22.16 -0.96
N GLY A 62 -6.00 21.74 -1.36
CA GLY A 62 -5.08 22.56 -2.16
C GLY A 62 -5.11 22.30 -3.66
N PHE A 63 -5.83 21.28 -4.13
CA PHE A 63 -6.01 21.03 -5.56
C PHE A 63 -7.34 21.61 -6.05
N ARG A 64 -7.44 21.84 -7.36
CA ARG A 64 -8.69 22.25 -8.01
C ARG A 64 -9.76 21.19 -7.76
N LYS A 65 -10.87 21.62 -7.16
CA LYS A 65 -12.00 20.75 -6.85
C LYS A 65 -12.68 20.30 -8.15
N SER A 66 -12.67 19.00 -8.39
CA SER A 66 -13.39 18.30 -9.44
C SER A 66 -13.88 16.96 -8.91
N LEU A 67 -14.88 16.36 -9.56
CA LEU A 67 -15.36 15.03 -9.18
C LEU A 67 -14.22 14.00 -9.18
N GLY A 68 -13.34 14.05 -10.17
CA GLY A 68 -12.16 13.17 -10.24
C GLY A 68 -11.20 13.37 -9.07
N SER A 69 -10.87 14.61 -8.71
CA SER A 69 -10.01 14.87 -7.54
C SER A 69 -10.66 14.37 -6.24
N TRP A 70 -11.97 14.55 -6.08
CA TRP A 70 -12.69 14.09 -4.89
C TRP A 70 -12.71 12.56 -4.80
N ILE A 71 -13.01 11.87 -5.90
CA ILE A 71 -12.98 10.40 -5.95
C ILE A 71 -11.56 9.90 -5.65
N GLY A 72 -10.55 10.44 -6.34
CA GLY A 72 -9.17 9.99 -6.19
C GLY A 72 -8.62 10.14 -4.77
N PHE A 73 -8.83 11.31 -4.14
CA PHE A 73 -8.41 11.51 -2.75
C PHE A 73 -9.26 10.71 -1.75
N SER A 74 -10.56 10.51 -2.02
CA SER A 74 -11.41 9.65 -1.17
C SER A 74 -10.95 8.19 -1.23
N CYS A 75 -10.62 7.66 -2.42
CA CYS A 75 -10.01 6.34 -2.59
C CYS A 75 -8.70 6.22 -1.80
N MET A 76 -7.85 7.26 -1.82
CA MET A 76 -6.61 7.25 -1.06
C MET A 76 -6.83 7.30 0.46
N ALA A 77 -7.81 8.06 0.93
CA ALA A 77 -8.20 8.06 2.34
C ALA A 77 -8.75 6.69 2.78
N LEU A 78 -9.59 6.05 1.95
CA LEU A 78 -10.08 4.69 2.20
C LEU A 78 -8.94 3.65 2.23
N ALA A 79 -7.95 3.78 1.35
CA ALA A 79 -6.74 2.97 1.42
C ALA A 79 -5.94 3.22 2.71
N GLY A 80 -5.90 4.47 3.21
CA GLY A 80 -5.32 4.78 4.51
C GLY A 80 -6.04 4.09 5.67
N ILE A 81 -7.38 4.09 5.65
CA ILE A 81 -8.20 3.32 6.59
C ILE A 81 -7.90 1.82 6.48
N GLY A 82 -7.82 1.29 5.26
CA GLY A 82 -7.42 -0.09 5.01
C GLY A 82 -6.06 -0.46 5.59
N THR A 83 -5.08 0.44 5.45
CA THR A 83 -3.73 0.25 6.01
C THR A 83 -3.76 0.23 7.54
N ILE A 84 -4.58 1.08 8.18
CA ILE A 84 -4.82 1.03 9.63
C ILE A 84 -5.42 -0.32 10.03
N LEU A 85 -6.41 -0.82 9.29
CA LEU A 85 -7.03 -2.13 9.55
C LEU A 85 -6.00 -3.27 9.47
N VAL A 86 -5.11 -3.26 8.47
CA VAL A 86 -4.03 -4.25 8.33
C VAL A 86 -3.10 -4.24 9.55
N GLY A 87 -2.75 -3.06 10.07
CA GLY A 87 -1.91 -2.95 11.27
C GLY A 87 -2.63 -3.32 12.56
N LEU A 88 -3.92 -3.03 12.70
CA LEU A 88 -4.73 -3.37 13.88
C LEU A 88 -5.11 -4.86 13.91
N PHE A 89 -5.31 -5.45 12.73
CA PHE A 89 -5.71 -6.85 12.56
C PHE A 89 -4.68 -7.57 11.69
N PRO A 90 -3.55 -8.01 12.28
CA PRO A 90 -2.61 -8.88 11.59
C PRO A 90 -3.28 -10.15 11.07
N GLU A 91 -2.72 -10.72 10.00
CA GLU A 91 -3.33 -11.82 9.26
C GLU A 91 -3.69 -13.03 10.15
N ASN A 92 -2.87 -13.32 11.16
CA ASN A 92 -3.08 -14.40 12.11
C ASN A 92 -4.08 -14.12 13.25
N THR A 93 -4.78 -12.98 13.25
CA THR A 93 -5.72 -12.58 14.31
C THR A 93 -7.18 -12.64 13.83
N ILE A 94 -7.69 -11.58 13.20
CA ILE A 94 -9.01 -11.52 12.57
C ILE A 94 -8.81 -11.38 11.06
N SER A 95 -8.63 -12.53 10.39
CA SER A 95 -8.26 -12.60 8.97
C SER A 95 -9.23 -11.85 8.04
N SER A 96 -10.53 -11.86 8.31
CA SER A 96 -11.52 -11.14 7.50
C SER A 96 -11.32 -9.62 7.50
N LEU A 97 -10.96 -9.03 8.65
CA LEU A 97 -10.66 -7.60 8.75
C LEU A 97 -9.30 -7.26 8.11
N HIS A 98 -8.33 -8.17 8.21
CA HIS A 98 -7.06 -8.05 7.50
C HIS A 98 -7.27 -8.01 5.99
N VAL A 99 -8.00 -8.98 5.44
CA VAL A 99 -8.30 -9.09 4.00
C VAL A 99 -9.10 -7.89 3.51
N LEU A 100 -10.08 -7.42 4.29
CA LEU A 100 -10.81 -6.18 3.99
C LEU A 100 -9.85 -4.99 3.90
N GLY A 101 -8.97 -4.83 4.89
CA GLY A 101 -7.97 -3.77 4.91
C GLY A 101 -7.03 -3.83 3.71
N ALA A 102 -6.48 -5.01 3.42
CA ALA A 102 -5.61 -5.24 2.27
C ALA A 102 -6.31 -4.95 0.93
N GLY A 103 -7.59 -5.33 0.81
CA GLY A 103 -8.41 -5.01 -0.37
C GLY A 103 -8.61 -3.51 -0.57
N LEU A 104 -8.88 -2.76 0.49
CA LEU A 104 -8.96 -1.29 0.42
C LEU A 104 -7.64 -0.66 -0.04
N VAL A 105 -6.50 -1.20 0.39
CA VAL A 105 -5.19 -0.71 -0.05
C VAL A 105 -4.93 -1.07 -1.52
N PHE A 106 -4.91 -2.37 -1.84
CA PHE A 106 -4.46 -2.85 -3.14
C PHE A 106 -5.44 -2.59 -4.28
N LEU A 107 -6.75 -2.59 -4.02
CA LEU A 107 -7.76 -2.29 -5.04
C LEU A 107 -8.13 -0.82 -5.04
N ILE A 108 -8.72 -0.34 -3.95
CA ILE A 108 -9.31 1.01 -3.91
C ILE A 108 -8.23 2.09 -3.98
N GLY A 109 -7.11 1.91 -3.27
CA GLY A 109 -5.98 2.84 -3.33
C GLY A 109 -5.40 3.01 -4.74
N ASN A 110 -5.18 1.90 -5.44
CA ASN A 110 -4.61 1.94 -6.79
C ASN A 110 -5.62 2.39 -7.86
N ILE A 111 -6.92 2.14 -7.71
CA ILE A 111 -7.96 2.83 -8.51
C ILE A 111 -7.86 4.34 -8.28
N GLY A 112 -7.67 4.77 -7.03
CA GLY A 112 -7.43 6.16 -6.67
C GLY A 112 -6.26 6.77 -7.44
N LEU A 113 -5.12 6.06 -7.58
CA LEU A 113 -3.98 6.51 -8.38
C LEU A 113 -4.36 6.77 -9.84
N LEU A 114 -5.09 5.86 -10.48
CA LEU A 114 -5.54 6.05 -11.87
C LEU A 114 -6.43 7.28 -12.01
N VAL A 115 -7.38 7.46 -11.09
CA VAL A 115 -8.28 8.61 -11.08
C VAL A 115 -7.52 9.92 -10.84
N LEU A 116 -6.56 9.95 -9.90
CA LEU A 116 -5.71 11.12 -9.64
C LEU A 116 -4.83 11.45 -10.85
N GLY A 117 -4.25 10.44 -11.50
CA GLY A 117 -3.46 10.62 -12.72
C GLY A 117 -4.28 11.17 -13.89
N ALA A 118 -5.57 10.84 -13.98
CA ALA A 118 -6.47 11.40 -14.99
C ALA A 118 -6.92 12.83 -14.64
N SER A 119 -7.19 13.10 -13.36
CA SER A 119 -7.92 14.31 -12.93
C SER A 119 -7.07 15.48 -12.46
N LEU A 120 -5.88 15.25 -11.92
CA LEU A 120 -5.04 16.33 -11.40
C LEU A 120 -4.20 16.97 -12.51
N GLU A 121 -3.98 18.27 -12.37
CA GLU A 121 -3.03 19.03 -13.17
C GLU A 121 -1.60 18.76 -12.65
N MET A 122 -0.78 18.10 -13.48
CA MET A 122 0.59 17.74 -13.13
C MET A 122 1.45 17.60 -14.40
N SER A 123 2.78 17.64 -14.23
CA SER A 123 3.73 17.39 -15.31
C SER A 123 3.48 16.03 -15.98
N ARG A 124 3.79 15.93 -17.28
CA ARG A 124 3.62 14.69 -18.05
C ARG A 124 4.32 13.49 -17.40
N THR A 125 5.52 13.70 -16.88
CA THR A 125 6.31 12.66 -16.20
C THR A 125 5.63 12.16 -14.93
N MET A 126 5.18 13.07 -14.05
CA MET A 126 4.48 12.69 -12.83
C MET A 126 3.15 11.98 -13.13
N ARG A 127 2.44 12.43 -14.17
CA ARG A 127 1.20 11.80 -14.64
C ARG A 127 1.44 10.36 -15.07
N LEU A 128 2.44 10.14 -15.91
CA LEU A 128 2.79 8.80 -16.39
C LEU A 128 3.21 7.90 -15.23
N TYR A 129 4.06 8.38 -14.33
CA TYR A 129 4.48 7.64 -13.14
C TYR A 129 3.29 7.26 -12.23
N THR A 130 2.35 8.18 -12.03
CA THR A 130 1.12 7.94 -11.26
C THR A 130 0.26 6.84 -11.88
N ILE A 131 -0.01 6.93 -13.18
CA ILE A 131 -0.85 5.97 -13.90
C ILE A 131 -0.18 4.59 -13.95
N LEU A 132 1.12 4.54 -14.29
CA LEU A 132 1.85 3.28 -14.35
C LEU A 132 1.95 2.60 -12.99
N SER A 133 2.17 3.37 -11.92
CA SER A 133 2.19 2.80 -10.55
C SER A 133 0.86 2.16 -10.20
N GLY A 134 -0.26 2.86 -10.42
CA GLY A 134 -1.59 2.30 -10.15
C GLY A 134 -1.93 1.10 -11.04
N ALA A 135 -1.62 1.16 -12.34
CA ALA A 135 -1.91 0.09 -13.28
C ALA A 135 -1.10 -1.18 -12.99
N ILE A 136 0.21 -1.04 -12.73
CA ILE A 136 1.07 -2.18 -12.41
C ILE A 136 0.68 -2.78 -11.05
N SER A 137 0.38 -1.95 -10.04
CA SER A 137 -0.10 -2.46 -8.75
C SER A 137 -1.42 -3.22 -8.86
N LEU A 138 -2.38 -2.73 -9.65
CA LEU A 138 -3.65 -3.43 -9.87
C LEU A 138 -3.45 -4.74 -10.62
N ALA A 139 -2.62 -4.75 -11.67
CA ALA A 139 -2.27 -5.98 -12.36
C ALA A 139 -1.61 -6.99 -11.42
N ALA A 140 -0.65 -6.53 -10.60
CA ALA A 140 0.00 -7.35 -9.59
C ALA A 140 -0.99 -7.87 -8.53
N PHE A 141 -1.96 -7.05 -8.09
CA PHE A 141 -3.01 -7.49 -7.18
C PHE A 141 -3.91 -8.55 -7.80
N LEU A 142 -4.33 -8.39 -9.06
CA LEU A 142 -5.12 -9.40 -9.78
C LEU A 142 -4.35 -10.73 -9.91
N LEU A 143 -3.06 -10.64 -10.24
CA LEU A 143 -2.17 -11.80 -10.30
C LEU A 143 -1.98 -12.45 -8.91
N PHE A 144 -1.89 -11.64 -7.85
CA PHE A 144 -1.80 -12.11 -6.47
C PHE A 144 -3.04 -12.92 -6.07
N VAL A 145 -4.25 -12.38 -6.28
CA VAL A 145 -5.50 -13.07 -5.91
C VAL A 145 -5.81 -14.29 -6.77
N THR A 146 -5.25 -14.36 -7.99
CA THR A 146 -5.34 -15.53 -8.87
C THR A 146 -4.17 -16.50 -8.68
N HIS A 147 -3.33 -16.29 -7.67
CA HIS A 147 -2.16 -17.13 -7.35
C HIS A 147 -1.15 -17.28 -8.50
N THR A 148 -1.08 -16.31 -9.40
CA THR A 148 -0.17 -16.29 -10.55
C THR A 148 1.02 -15.39 -10.25
N TYR A 149 2.15 -15.95 -9.81
CA TYR A 149 3.25 -15.15 -9.27
C TYR A 149 4.38 -14.79 -10.24
N LEU A 150 4.39 -15.33 -11.46
CA LEU A 150 5.39 -15.01 -12.50
C LEU A 150 6.87 -15.14 -12.03
N GLY A 151 7.17 -16.11 -11.16
CA GLY A 151 8.51 -16.29 -10.59
C GLY A 151 8.87 -15.33 -9.45
N LEU A 152 8.00 -14.37 -9.10
CA LEU A 152 8.19 -13.46 -7.95
C LEU A 152 7.84 -14.13 -6.61
N GLY A 153 7.17 -15.28 -6.65
CA GLY A 153 6.58 -15.91 -5.48
C GLY A 153 5.47 -15.06 -4.85
N ILE A 154 4.80 -15.61 -3.83
CA ILE A 154 3.69 -14.94 -3.16
C ILE A 154 4.12 -13.62 -2.53
N GLY A 155 5.30 -13.59 -1.89
CA GLY A 155 5.84 -12.40 -1.24
C GLY A 155 6.29 -11.33 -2.22
N GLY A 156 6.91 -11.72 -3.35
CA GLY A 156 7.31 -10.75 -4.36
C GLY A 156 6.11 -10.12 -5.06
N MET A 157 5.07 -10.90 -5.34
CA MET A 157 3.86 -10.40 -6.00
C MET A 157 3.06 -9.43 -5.12
N GLU A 158 2.90 -9.74 -3.82
CA GLU A 158 2.26 -8.82 -2.87
C GLU A 158 3.04 -7.50 -2.73
N ARG A 159 4.38 -7.58 -2.70
CA ARG A 159 5.24 -6.38 -2.69
C ARG A 159 5.07 -5.54 -3.93
N LEU A 160 4.94 -6.17 -5.09
CA LEU A 160 4.67 -5.45 -6.32
C LEU A 160 3.31 -4.74 -6.24
N ALA A 161 2.28 -5.41 -5.69
CA ALA A 161 0.95 -4.82 -5.50
C ALA A 161 0.93 -3.64 -4.50
N GLY A 162 1.75 -3.67 -3.46
CA GLY A 162 1.74 -2.66 -2.39
C GLY A 162 2.81 -1.56 -2.48
N HIS A 163 4.06 -1.90 -2.81
CA HIS A 163 5.17 -0.95 -2.72
C HIS A 163 5.12 0.15 -3.78
N LEU A 164 4.57 -0.12 -4.96
CA LEU A 164 4.44 0.90 -6.02
C LEU A 164 3.57 2.09 -5.55
N GLN A 165 2.47 1.82 -4.84
CA GLN A 165 1.66 2.88 -4.23
C GLN A 165 2.42 3.63 -3.13
N THR A 166 3.17 2.90 -2.29
CA THR A 166 3.96 3.51 -1.21
C THR A 166 5.08 4.42 -1.74
N LEU A 167 5.81 3.96 -2.76
CA LEU A 167 6.82 4.76 -3.46
C LEU A 167 6.18 5.98 -4.13
N TRP A 168 5.00 5.81 -4.73
CA TRP A 168 4.25 6.91 -5.32
C TRP A 168 3.88 7.97 -4.27
N LEU A 169 3.42 7.59 -3.08
CA LEU A 169 3.09 8.53 -2.00
C LEU A 169 4.29 9.42 -1.63
N ILE A 170 5.48 8.82 -1.51
CA ILE A 170 6.73 9.52 -1.20
C ILE A 170 7.07 10.51 -2.32
N VAL A 171 7.13 10.03 -3.56
CA VAL A 171 7.49 10.85 -4.73
C VAL A 171 6.49 11.97 -4.96
N PHE A 172 5.19 11.69 -4.84
CA PHE A 172 4.12 12.67 -4.99
C PHE A 172 4.17 13.74 -3.89
N GLY A 173 4.48 13.35 -2.64
CA GLY A 173 4.70 14.30 -1.54
C GLY A 173 5.82 15.30 -1.84
N PHE A 174 6.98 14.81 -2.35
CA PHE A 174 8.07 15.69 -2.79
C PHE A 174 7.69 16.56 -3.99
N TYR A 175 6.96 15.99 -4.96
CA TYR A 175 6.50 16.70 -6.14
C TYR A 175 5.61 17.90 -5.77
N VAL A 176 4.59 17.68 -4.93
CA VAL A 176 3.67 18.74 -4.49
C VAL A 176 4.36 19.78 -3.61
N SER A 177 5.27 19.34 -2.74
CA SER A 177 6.04 20.27 -1.90
C SER A 177 6.84 21.25 -2.76
N LYS A 178 7.57 20.75 -3.78
CA LYS A 178 8.33 21.60 -4.71
C LYS A 178 7.46 22.49 -5.59
N SER A 179 6.28 22.03 -6.02
CA SER A 179 5.41 22.83 -6.88
C SER A 179 4.80 24.02 -6.16
N ARG A 180 4.49 23.89 -4.86
CA ARG A 180 3.95 25.00 -4.05
C ARG A 180 4.96 26.11 -3.77
N PHE A 181 6.27 25.82 -3.77
CA PHE A 181 7.31 26.84 -3.64
C PHE A 181 7.61 27.59 -4.95
N ARG A 182 6.95 27.22 -6.06
CA ARG A 182 7.14 27.84 -7.38
C ARG A 182 5.96 28.70 -7.84
N SER A 183 4.86 28.74 -7.07
CA SER A 183 3.70 29.62 -7.26
C SER A 183 3.80 30.83 -6.34
#